data_AF-A0A257VYS3-F1
#
_entry.id   AF-A0A257VYS3-F1
#
_cell.length_a   1.000
_cell.length_b   1.000
_cell.length_c   1.000
_cell.angle_alpha   90.00
_cell.angle_beta   90.00
_cell.angle_gamma   90.00
#
_symmetry.space_group_name_H-M   'P 1'
#
loop_
_entity.id
_entity.type
_entity.pdbx_description
1 polymer ?
#
loop_
_entity_poly.entity_id
_entity_poly.type
_entity_poly.pdbx_seq_one_letter_code
_entity_poly.pdbx_strand_id
1 'polypeptide(L)'
;DSSGTLPGGQSFAGAAELKQILLRQSAQFTRHFAEQLLTFALGRGVERSDQPTVDQLQQKLTANGNKLSALVLAIVESEPFQKRRKEAPLHATR
;
A
#
# COMPACT_ATOMS: atom_id res chain seq x y z
N ASP A 1 9.64 11.69 23.89
CA ASP A 1 9.97 10.26 24.01
C ASP A 1 9.70 9.60 22.66
N SER A 2 10.63 8.79 22.15
CA SER A 2 10.56 8.13 20.84
C SER A 2 10.51 6.59 20.94
N SER A 3 10.33 6.06 22.15
CA SER A 3 10.24 4.63 22.42
C SER A 3 8.81 4.10 22.31
N GLY A 4 8.64 2.78 22.18
CA GLY A 4 7.34 2.14 22.13
C GLY A 4 7.38 0.62 22.03
N THR A 5 6.20 0.00 22.06
CA THR A 5 6.02 -1.46 21.90
C THR A 5 5.05 -1.73 20.77
N LEU A 6 5.46 -2.55 19.81
CA LEU A 6 4.64 -2.96 18.67
C LEU A 6 3.65 -4.06 19.06
N PRO A 7 2.55 -4.22 18.29
CA PRO A 7 1.72 -5.42 18.36
C PRO A 7 2.58 -6.69 18.24
N GLY A 8 2.44 -7.61 19.19
CA GLY A 8 3.33 -8.77 19.33
C GLY A 8 4.42 -8.63 20.40
N GLY A 9 4.49 -7.48 21.09
CA GLY A 9 5.33 -7.29 22.28
C GLY A 9 6.77 -6.84 22.01
N GLN A 10 7.12 -6.58 20.75
CA GLN A 10 8.46 -6.10 20.40
C GLN A 10 8.62 -4.61 20.74
N SER A 11 9.52 -4.29 21.68
CA SER A 11 9.85 -2.91 22.05
C SER A 11 10.98 -2.32 21.19
N PHE A 12 11.01 -0.99 21.10
CA PHE A 12 12.07 -0.20 20.49
C PHE A 12 12.30 1.11 21.27
N ALA A 13 13.53 1.60 21.31
CA ALA A 13 13.92 2.82 22.03
C ALA A 13 13.88 4.09 21.18
N GLY A 14 13.81 3.97 19.85
CA GLY A 14 13.81 5.12 18.95
C GLY A 14 13.65 4.78 17.48
N ALA A 15 13.68 5.81 16.64
CA ALA A 15 13.44 5.70 15.20
C ALA A 15 14.44 4.77 14.47
N ALA A 16 15.69 4.72 14.93
CA ALA A 16 16.70 3.83 14.35
C ALA A 16 16.34 2.35 14.54
N GLU A 17 15.92 1.97 15.74
CA GLU A 17 15.49 0.61 16.05
C GLU A 17 14.16 0.27 15.36
N LEU A 18 13.21 1.20 15.34
CA LEU A 18 11.97 1.03 14.60
C LEU A 18 12.23 0.78 13.12
N LYS A 19 13.16 1.52 12.50
CA LYS A 19 13.58 1.29 11.11
C LYS A 19 14.11 -0.13 10.91
N GLN A 20 14.94 -0.64 11.82
CA GLN A 20 15.44 -2.01 11.73
C GLN A 20 14.32 -3.05 11.83
N ILE A 21 13.33 -2.82 12.68
CA ILE A 21 12.16 -3.70 12.80
C ILE A 21 11.36 -3.70 11.48
N LEU A 22 11.10 -2.52 10.90
CA LEU A 22 10.38 -2.40 9.63
C LEU A 22 11.14 -3.04 8.46
N LEU A 23 12.47 -2.96 8.45
CA LEU A 23 13.30 -3.62 7.42
C LEU A 23 13.20 -5.14 7.48
N ARG A 24 13.12 -5.75 8.68
CA ARG A 24 12.88 -7.20 8.85
C ARG A 24 11.50 -7.62 8.33
N GLN A 25 10.56 -6.68 8.27
CA GLN A 25 9.19 -6.89 7.79
C GLN A 25 8.96 -6.14 6.46
N SER A 26 10.01 -5.97 5.65
CA SER A 26 9.99 -5.11 4.46
C SER A 26 8.85 -5.43 3.50
N ALA A 27 8.54 -6.70 3.25
CA ALA A 27 7.42 -7.09 2.39
C ALA A 27 6.05 -6.62 2.91
N GLN A 28 5.81 -6.72 4.22
CA GLN A 28 4.57 -6.24 4.84
C GLN A 28 4.49 -4.71 4.78
N PHE A 29 5.61 -4.04 5.05
CA PHE A 29 5.72 -2.59 4.97
C PHE A 29 5.47 -2.08 3.55
N THR A 30 6.12 -2.66 2.53
CA THR A 30 5.96 -2.24 1.13
C THR A 30 4.55 -2.51 0.63
N ARG A 31 3.93 -3.61 1.06
CA ARG A 31 2.55 -3.93 0.67
C ARG A 31 1.58 -2.91 1.23
N HIS A 32 1.70 -2.61 2.53
CA HIS A 32 0.89 -1.59 3.17
C HIS A 32 1.11 -0.21 2.54
N PHE A 33 2.36 0.15 2.26
CA PHE A 33 2.68 1.41 1.59
C PHE A 33 2.07 1.49 0.18
N ALA A 34 2.07 0.39 -0.59
CA ALA A 34 1.41 0.30 -1.88
C ALA A 34 -0.11 0.49 -1.78
N GLU A 35 -0.77 -0.11 -0.78
CA GLU A 35 -2.21 0.08 -0.53
C GLU A 35 -2.56 1.53 -0.19
N GLN A 36 -1.76 2.17 0.68
CA GLN A 36 -1.97 3.58 1.04
C GLN A 36 -1.77 4.47 -0.17
N LEU A 37 -0.70 4.26 -0.95
CA LEU A 37 -0.44 5.09 -2.13
C LEU A 37 -1.52 4.89 -3.21
N LEU A 38 -2.01 3.67 -3.39
CA LEU A 38 -3.15 3.39 -4.27
C LEU A 38 -4.42 4.07 -3.79
N THR A 39 -4.69 4.08 -2.47
CA THR A 39 -5.83 4.82 -1.88
C THR A 39 -5.80 6.30 -2.27
N PHE A 40 -4.64 6.94 -2.14
CA PHE A 40 -4.47 8.34 -2.55
C PHE A 40 -4.62 8.52 -4.07
N ALA A 41 -4.04 7.62 -4.86
CA ALA A 41 -4.10 7.69 -6.32
C ALA A 41 -5.52 7.54 -6.88
N LEU A 42 -6.35 6.73 -6.22
CA LEU A 42 -7.73 6.48 -6.64
C LEU A 42 -8.75 7.46 -6.01
N GLY A 43 -8.35 8.22 -4.99
CA GLY A 43 -9.26 9.09 -4.23
C GLY A 43 -10.32 8.33 -3.43
N ARG A 44 -10.14 7.03 -3.23
CA ARG A 44 -11.03 6.13 -2.49
C ARG A 44 -10.23 5.04 -1.79
N GLY A 45 -10.82 4.39 -0.78
CA GLY A 45 -10.23 3.21 -0.17
C GLY A 45 -10.02 2.07 -1.17
N VAL A 46 -8.98 1.27 -0.94
CA VAL A 46 -8.76 -0.01 -1.62
C VAL A 46 -9.86 -0.98 -1.21
N GLU A 47 -10.55 -1.56 -2.19
CA GLU A 47 -11.59 -2.55 -2.00
C GLU A 47 -11.06 -3.97 -2.22
N ARG A 48 -11.88 -4.98 -1.91
CA ARG A 48 -11.56 -6.38 -2.22
C ARG A 48 -11.23 -6.62 -3.69
N SER A 49 -11.91 -5.88 -4.58
CA SER A 49 -11.70 -5.95 -6.02
C SER A 49 -10.34 -5.40 -6.48
N ASP A 50 -9.68 -4.58 -5.66
CA ASP A 50 -8.35 -4.03 -5.95
C ASP A 50 -7.21 -4.92 -5.43
N GLN A 51 -7.49 -5.98 -4.67
CA GLN A 51 -6.48 -6.89 -4.13
C GLN A 51 -5.56 -7.50 -5.21
N PRO A 52 -6.08 -7.95 -6.38
CA PRO A 52 -5.22 -8.40 -7.47
C PRO A 52 -4.26 -7.30 -7.96
N THR A 53 -4.71 -6.04 -7.99
CA THR A 53 -3.85 -4.90 -8.33
C THR A 53 -2.77 -4.71 -7.28
N VAL A 54 -3.11 -4.73 -5.98
CA VAL A 54 -2.14 -4.61 -4.88
C VAL A 54 -1.06 -5.69 -4.97
N ASP A 55 -1.45 -6.94 -5.25
CA ASP A 55 -0.51 -8.05 -5.39
C ASP A 55 0.42 -7.83 -6.60
N GLN A 56 -0.10 -7.34 -7.73
CA GLN A 56 0.72 -6.97 -8.90
C GLN A 56 1.69 -5.82 -8.60
N LEU A 57 1.23 -4.80 -7.88
CA LEU A 57 2.07 -3.67 -7.45
C LEU A 57 3.22 -4.16 -6.57
N GLN A 58 2.94 -5.05 -5.61
CA GLN A 58 3.95 -5.62 -4.75
C GLN A 58 4.99 -6.43 -5.54
N GLN A 59 4.55 -7.24 -6.51
CA GLN A 59 5.45 -7.99 -7.38
C GLN A 59 6.36 -7.06 -8.20
N LYS A 60 5.78 -6.04 -8.87
CA LYS A 60 6.53 -5.03 -9.62
C LYS A 60 7.51 -4.27 -8.72
N LEU A 61 7.10 -3.90 -7.52
CA LEU A 61 7.92 -3.16 -6.57
C LEU A 61 9.13 -3.98 -6.09
N THR A 62 8.90 -5.25 -5.69
CA THR A 62 9.98 -6.16 -5.30
C THR A 62 10.96 -6.38 -6.45
N ALA A 63 10.46 -6.62 -7.67
CA ALA A 63 11.29 -6.84 -8.85
C ALA A 63 12.17 -5.63 -9.22
N ASN A 64 11.76 -4.43 -8.83
CA ASN A 64 12.47 -3.18 -9.09
C ASN A 64 13.26 -2.66 -7.87
N GLY A 65 13.52 -3.52 -6.88
CA GLY A 65 14.35 -3.19 -5.73
C GLY A 65 13.69 -2.22 -4.75
N ASN A 66 12.37 -2.31 -4.57
CA ASN A 66 11.59 -1.51 -3.64
C ASN A 66 11.70 0.01 -3.85
N LYS A 67 11.94 0.45 -5.10
CA LYS A 67 12.04 1.87 -5.44
C LYS A 67 10.66 2.52 -5.48
N LEU A 68 10.52 3.67 -4.82
CA LEU A 68 9.29 4.47 -4.84
C LEU A 68 8.85 4.82 -6.27
N SER A 69 9.78 5.18 -7.15
CA SER A 69 9.49 5.50 -8.55
C SER A 69 8.88 4.33 -9.30
N ALA A 70 9.30 3.09 -9.00
CA ALA A 70 8.74 1.90 -9.61
C ALA A 70 7.30 1.64 -9.14
N LEU A 71 7.00 1.90 -7.86
CA LEU A 71 5.62 1.81 -7.34
C LEU A 71 4.71 2.84 -8.01
N VAL A 72 5.15 4.11 -8.10
CA VAL A 72 4.38 5.18 -8.74
C VAL A 72 4.08 4.81 -10.19
N LEU A 73 5.08 4.36 -10.96
CA LEU A 73 4.88 3.92 -12.33
C LEU A 73 3.89 2.75 -12.41
N ALA A 74 4.05 1.74 -11.55
CA ALA A 74 3.16 0.59 -11.52
C ALA A 74 1.69 0.97 -11.19
N ILE A 75 1.47 1.97 -10.33
CA ILE A 75 0.14 2.52 -10.03
C ILE A 75 -0.45 3.22 -11.25
N VAL A 76 0.33 4.09 -11.91
CA VAL A 76 -0.12 4.82 -13.11
C VAL A 76 -0.46 3.87 -14.26
N GLU A 77 0.25 2.75 -14.36
CA GLU A 77 -0.02 1.68 -15.34
C GLU A 77 -1.18 0.75 -14.94
N SER A 78 -1.70 0.86 -13.71
CA SER A 78 -2.71 -0.08 -13.20
C SER A 78 -4.09 0.19 -13.78
N GLU A 79 -4.87 -0.89 -13.96
CA GLU A 79 -6.25 -0.79 -14.42
C GLU A 79 -7.13 0.16 -13.58
N PRO A 80 -7.17 0.10 -12.23
CA PRO A 80 -8.03 0.98 -11.46
C PRO A 80 -7.65 2.45 -11.57
N PHE A 81 -6.38 2.77 -11.90
CA PHE A 81 -5.95 4.15 -12.14
C PHE A 81 -6.34 4.62 -13.55
N GLN A 82 -6.13 3.79 -14.57
CA GLN A 82 -6.38 4.17 -15.97
C GLN A 82 -7.86 4.14 -16.35
N LYS A 83 -8.64 3.27 -15.72
CA LYS A 83 -10.07 3.10 -16.03
C LYS A 83 -10.91 3.69 -14.93
N ARG A 84 -11.77 4.65 -15.30
CA ARG A 84 -12.81 5.15 -14.40
C ARG A 84 -13.82 4.03 -14.18
N ARG A 85 -13.91 3.54 -12.94
CA ARG A 85 -15.01 2.67 -12.52
C ARG A 85 -16.30 3.45 -12.69
N LYS A 86 -17.29 2.92 -13.41
CA LYS A 86 -18.63 3.51 -13.41
C LYS A 86 -19.15 3.44 -11.98
N GLU A 87 -19.38 4.59 -11.35
CA GLU A 87 -20.13 4.64 -10.10
C GLU A 87 -21.50 4.01 -10.36
N ALA A 88 -21.89 3.02 -9.54
CA ALA A 88 -23.27 2.57 -9.55
C ALA A 88 -24.16 3.77 -9.22
N PRO A 89 -25.26 4.03 -9.94
CA PRO A 89 -26.07 5.21 -9.71
C PRO A 89 -26.46 5.29 -8.24
N LEU A 90 -26.12 6.40 -7.59
CA LEU A 90 -26.73 6.82 -6.34
C LEU A 90 -28.23 6.92 -6.64
N HIS A 91 -29.03 6.07 -6.01
CA HIS A 91 -30.49 5.90 -6.18
C HIS A 91 -30.95 4.93 -7.28
N ALA A 92 -30.92 3.63 -6.96
CA ALA A 92 -31.82 2.64 -7.54
C ALA A 92 -32.47 1.79 -6.44
N THR A 93 -33.15 2.44 -5.48
CA THR A 93 -34.18 1.77 -4.68
C THR A 93 -35.31 2.77 -4.46
N ARG A 94 -36.48 2.41 -5.01
CA ARG A 94 -37.79 2.99 -4.73
C ARG A 94 -38.21 2.74 -3.29
#